data_AF-A0A212JZN4-F1
#
_entry.id   AF-A0A212JZN4-F1
#
_cell.length_a   1.000
_cell.length_b   1.000
_cell.length_c   1.000
_cell.angle_alpha   90.00
_cell.angle_beta   90.00
_cell.angle_gamma   90.00
#
_symmetry.space_group_name_H-M   'P 1'
#
loop_
_entity.id
_entity.type
_entity.pdbx_description
1 polymer ?
#
loop_
_entity_poly.entity_id
_entity_poly.type
_entity_poly.pdbx_seq_one_letter_code
_entity_poly.pdbx_strand_id
1 'polypeptide(L)'
;MKRIRVAFLISIIIATLVSCNTTNNSLAGFLKDTNHMRQQGVSSPWEESEKLLLQGFIDSNTAVDSVFSDTQLQELCSPGPEQGVDSSQLVEDVDVLFQLLKETYGAYFYFGGGQTFDTAKQQILDEVHLLQDSEITPRAIESLLATHLSSIIKDSHFVIGSIRISTYPRVVNSIPTKYPIYILIRPWPHTRNIWG
;
A
#
# COMPACT_ATOMS: atom_id res chain seq x y z
N MET A 1 -52.43 -27.12 -39.48
CA MET A 1 -52.14 -26.51 -38.16
C MET A 1 -50.79 -26.87 -37.51
N LYS A 2 -49.93 -27.74 -38.08
CA LYS A 2 -48.60 -28.07 -37.48
C LYS A 2 -47.45 -27.14 -37.87
N ARG A 3 -47.47 -26.52 -39.05
CA ARG A 3 -46.36 -25.70 -39.58
C ARG A 3 -46.18 -24.35 -38.88
N ILE A 4 -47.26 -23.75 -38.38
CA ILE A 4 -47.23 -22.44 -37.68
C ILE A 4 -46.58 -22.57 -36.29
N ARG A 5 -46.73 -23.72 -35.62
CA ARG A 5 -46.13 -23.97 -34.29
C ARG A 5 -44.61 -24.19 -34.35
N VAL A 6 -44.10 -24.76 -35.44
CA VAL A 6 -42.66 -24.99 -35.65
C VAL A 6 -41.93 -23.68 -35.96
N ALA A 7 -42.52 -22.80 -36.78
CA ALA A 7 -41.94 -21.49 -37.09
C ALA A 7 -41.82 -20.58 -35.86
N PHE A 8 -42.82 -20.61 -34.96
CA PHE A 8 -42.78 -19.86 -33.71
C PHE A 8 -41.68 -20.36 -32.76
N LEU A 9 -41.50 -21.67 -32.65
CA LEU A 9 -40.43 -22.26 -31.82
C LEU A 9 -39.03 -21.92 -32.36
N ILE A 10 -38.84 -21.95 -33.69
CA ILE A 10 -37.56 -21.58 -34.32
C ILE A 10 -37.25 -20.09 -34.09
N SER A 11 -38.24 -19.20 -34.19
CA SER A 11 -38.06 -17.76 -33.94
C SER A 11 -37.65 -17.47 -32.49
N ILE A 12 -38.20 -18.21 -31.52
CA ILE A 12 -37.85 -18.04 -30.09
C ILE A 12 -36.42 -18.54 -29.84
N ILE A 13 -36.01 -19.65 -30.46
CA ILE A 13 -34.63 -20.18 -30.33
C ILE A 13 -33.60 -19.24 -30.97
N ILE A 14 -33.92 -18.62 -32.12
CA ILE A 14 -33.03 -17.63 -32.75
C ILE A 14 -32.91 -16.37 -31.87
N ALA A 15 -34.02 -15.90 -31.28
CA ALA A 15 -34.00 -14.73 -30.40
C ALA A 15 -33.20 -14.94 -29.11
N THR A 16 -33.24 -16.14 -28.52
CA THR A 16 -32.44 -16.46 -27.31
C THR A 16 -30.95 -16.64 -27.62
N LEU A 17 -30.60 -17.19 -28.78
CA LEU A 17 -29.19 -17.33 -29.21
C LEU A 17 -28.52 -15.98 -29.51
N VAL A 18 -29.26 -15.01 -30.08
CA VAL A 18 -28.73 -13.66 -30.35
C VAL A 18 -28.54 -12.85 -29.06
N SER A 19 -29.42 -13.04 -28.06
CA SER A 19 -29.33 -12.33 -26.78
C SER A 19 -28.20 -12.83 -25.86
N CYS A 20 -27.74 -14.08 -26.01
CA CYS A 20 -26.62 -14.60 -25.22
C CYS A 20 -25.23 -14.19 -25.74
N ASN A 21 -25.11 -13.65 -26.97
CA ASN A 21 -23.82 -13.31 -27.56
C ASN A 21 -23.36 -11.87 -27.26
N THR A 22 -24.27 -10.99 -26.82
CA THR A 22 -23.98 -9.57 -26.59
C THR A 22 -23.48 -9.26 -25.18
N THR A 23 -23.72 -10.12 -24.20
CA THR A 23 -23.37 -9.88 -22.78
C THR A 23 -21.93 -10.22 -22.43
N ASN A 24 -21.24 -11.03 -23.23
CA ASN A 24 -19.84 -11.41 -22.98
C ASN A 24 -18.82 -10.38 -23.52
N ASN A 25 -19.29 -9.38 -24.27
CA ASN A 25 -18.43 -8.39 -24.93
C ASN A 25 -18.34 -7.05 -24.18
N SER A 26 -19.23 -6.78 -23.21
CA SER A 26 -19.27 -5.48 -22.55
C SER A 26 -18.17 -5.29 -21.51
N LEU A 27 -17.98 -6.27 -20.61
CA LEU A 27 -16.95 -6.17 -19.58
C LEU A 27 -15.54 -6.37 -20.15
N ALA A 28 -15.35 -7.35 -21.03
CA ALA A 28 -14.06 -7.56 -21.69
C ALA A 28 -13.67 -6.38 -22.58
N GLY A 29 -14.64 -5.79 -23.30
CA GLY A 29 -14.46 -4.55 -24.04
C GLY A 29 -14.07 -3.39 -23.12
N PHE A 30 -14.88 -3.14 -22.08
CA PHE A 30 -14.61 -2.10 -21.09
C PHE A 30 -13.21 -2.21 -20.44
N LEU A 31 -12.78 -3.41 -20.05
CA LEU A 31 -11.46 -3.63 -19.46
C LEU A 31 -10.33 -3.39 -20.47
N LYS A 32 -10.53 -3.80 -21.73
CA LYS A 32 -9.56 -3.56 -22.81
C LYS A 32 -9.42 -2.07 -23.10
N ASP A 33 -10.54 -1.36 -23.18
CA ASP A 33 -10.57 0.08 -23.46
C ASP A 33 -9.94 0.87 -22.30
N THR A 34 -10.28 0.53 -21.05
CA THR A 34 -9.70 1.13 -19.85
C THR A 34 -8.18 0.91 -19.79
N ASN A 35 -7.71 -0.29 -20.11
CA ASN A 35 -6.28 -0.58 -20.14
C ASN A 35 -5.56 0.17 -21.28
N HIS A 36 -6.19 0.30 -22.44
CA HIS A 36 -5.64 1.08 -23.55
C HIS A 36 -5.51 2.56 -23.20
N MET A 37 -6.55 3.16 -22.61
CA MET A 37 -6.51 4.54 -22.11
C MET A 37 -5.46 4.72 -21.02
N ARG A 38 -5.32 3.76 -20.09
CA ARG A 38 -4.29 3.80 -19.05
C ARG A 38 -2.89 3.74 -19.65
N GLN A 39 -2.66 2.88 -20.64
CA GLN A 39 -1.37 2.81 -21.33
C GLN A 39 -1.06 4.11 -22.06
N GLN A 40 -2.05 4.74 -22.72
CA GLN A 40 -1.87 6.05 -23.35
C GLN A 40 -1.55 7.14 -22.32
N GLY A 41 -2.28 7.20 -21.20
CA GLY A 41 -2.02 8.17 -20.13
C GLY A 41 -0.70 7.95 -19.39
N VAL A 42 -0.21 6.71 -19.28
CA VAL A 42 1.11 6.41 -18.69
C VAL A 42 2.25 6.66 -19.68
N SER A 43 2.01 6.54 -20.99
CA SER A 43 3.03 6.69 -22.04
C SER A 43 3.19 8.12 -22.53
N SER A 44 2.19 8.97 -22.31
CA SER A 44 2.28 10.40 -22.63
C SER A 44 3.02 11.14 -21.51
N PRO A 45 4.05 11.94 -21.81
CA PRO A 45 4.54 12.93 -20.87
C PRO A 45 3.37 13.85 -20.51
N TRP A 46 3.14 14.07 -19.22
CA TRP A 46 2.15 15.05 -18.75
C TRP A 46 2.37 16.38 -19.46
N GLU A 47 1.31 16.92 -20.05
CA GLU A 47 1.38 18.26 -20.65
C GLU A 47 1.65 19.29 -19.57
N GLU A 48 2.31 20.39 -19.91
CA GLU A 48 2.72 21.38 -18.90
C GLU A 48 1.52 22.00 -18.16
N SER A 49 0.37 22.09 -18.83
CA SER A 49 -0.91 22.49 -18.24
C SER A 49 -1.44 21.50 -17.19
N GLU A 50 -1.22 20.21 -17.39
CA GLU A 50 -1.62 19.16 -16.44
C GLU A 50 -0.71 19.14 -15.23
N LYS A 51 0.60 19.37 -15.41
CA LYS A 51 1.54 19.55 -14.29
C LYS A 51 1.17 20.75 -13.44
N LEU A 52 0.82 21.87 -14.06
CA LEU A 52 0.36 23.08 -13.36
C LEU A 52 -0.96 22.85 -12.61
N LEU A 53 -1.87 22.06 -13.17
CA LEU A 53 -3.10 21.65 -12.50
C LEU A 53 -2.80 20.77 -11.28
N LEU A 54 -1.94 19.76 -11.44
CA LEU A 54 -1.50 18.87 -10.35
C LEU A 54 -0.75 19.64 -9.26
N GLN A 55 0.04 20.66 -9.62
CA GLN A 55 0.71 21.53 -8.67
C GLN A 55 -0.28 22.28 -7.77
N GLY A 56 -1.51 22.52 -8.23
CA GLY A 56 -2.60 23.07 -7.42
C GLY A 56 -3.24 22.07 -6.45
N PHE A 57 -3.02 20.76 -6.65
CA PHE A 57 -3.45 19.69 -5.74
C PHE A 57 -2.34 19.23 -4.79
N ILE A 58 -1.09 19.58 -5.07
CA ILE A 58 0.00 19.48 -4.10
C ILE A 58 -0.26 20.61 -3.10
N ASP A 59 -0.77 20.26 -1.92
CA ASP A 59 -0.85 21.20 -0.81
C ASP A 59 0.52 21.88 -0.67
N SER A 60 0.55 23.21 -0.56
CA SER A 60 1.76 23.99 -0.26
C SER A 60 2.31 23.71 1.16
N ASN A 61 1.85 22.63 1.79
CA ASN A 61 2.29 22.12 3.07
C ASN A 61 3.65 21.41 2.91
N THR A 62 4.65 22.16 2.45
CA THR A 62 6.07 21.79 2.44
C THR A 62 6.66 21.69 3.85
N ALA A 63 5.83 21.84 4.90
CA ALA A 63 6.25 21.69 6.30
C ALA A 63 6.91 20.31 6.53
N VAL A 64 6.40 19.26 5.87
CA VAL A 64 6.96 17.90 5.94
C VAL A 64 8.35 17.80 5.32
N ASP A 65 8.63 18.59 4.26
CA ASP A 65 9.92 18.58 3.54
C ASP A 65 11.10 19.08 4.39
N SER A 66 10.82 19.68 5.56
CA SER A 66 11.82 20.19 6.49
C SER A 66 11.98 19.38 7.78
N VAL A 67 11.18 18.32 7.97
CA VAL A 67 11.22 17.53 9.21
C VAL A 67 12.47 16.64 9.25
N PHE A 68 12.87 16.10 8.11
CA PHE A 68 14.09 15.31 7.95
C PHE A 68 14.97 15.92 6.86
N SER A 69 16.26 16.04 7.13
CA SER A 69 17.23 16.39 6.08
C SER A 69 17.40 15.25 5.09
N ASP A 70 17.90 15.55 3.89
CA ASP A 70 18.25 14.53 2.89
C ASP A 70 19.22 13.47 3.44
N THR A 71 20.15 13.88 4.32
CA THR A 71 21.07 12.96 4.98
C THR A 71 20.35 12.03 5.95
N GLN A 72 19.40 12.53 6.76
CA GLN A 72 18.60 11.70 7.67
C GLN A 72 17.71 10.72 6.90
N LEU A 73 17.11 11.15 5.79
CA LEU A 73 16.34 10.25 4.92
C LEU A 73 17.23 9.16 4.31
N GLN A 74 18.46 9.49 3.94
CA GLN A 74 19.43 8.52 3.44
C GLN A 74 19.84 7.51 4.53
N GLU A 75 20.02 7.97 5.76
CA GLU A 75 20.31 7.11 6.92
C GLU A 75 19.14 6.15 7.21
N LEU A 76 17.89 6.64 7.20
CA LEU A 76 16.69 5.81 7.35
C LEU A 76 16.56 4.73 6.27
N CYS A 77 17.10 4.98 5.07
CA CYS A 77 17.09 4.03 3.96
C CYS A 77 18.33 3.13 3.92
N SER A 78 19.28 3.32 4.83
CA SER A 78 20.51 2.54 4.88
C SER A 78 20.30 1.22 5.64
N PRO A 79 21.07 0.17 5.31
CA PRO A 79 21.07 -1.05 6.12
C PRO A 79 21.43 -0.71 7.58
N GLY A 80 20.71 -1.31 8.53
CA GLY A 80 20.99 -1.14 9.94
C GLY A 80 22.38 -1.67 10.35
N PRO A 81 22.86 -1.30 11.55
CA PRO A 81 24.19 -1.68 12.02
C PRO A 81 24.34 -3.21 12.12
N GLU A 82 25.49 -3.74 11.67
CA GLU A 82 25.79 -5.19 11.74
C GLU A 82 25.86 -5.71 13.19
N GLN A 83 26.14 -4.84 14.15
CA GLN A 83 26.40 -5.17 15.55
C GLN A 83 25.13 -5.22 16.41
N GLY A 84 23.96 -4.97 15.82
CA GLY A 84 22.71 -4.78 16.56
C GLY A 84 22.56 -3.36 17.10
N VAL A 85 21.49 -3.14 17.86
CA VAL A 85 21.08 -1.84 18.38
C VAL A 85 21.01 -1.96 19.90
N ASP A 86 21.51 -0.98 20.64
CA ASP A 86 21.36 -0.94 22.10
C ASP A 86 20.02 -0.33 22.53
N SER A 87 19.69 -0.41 23.82
CA SER A 87 18.44 0.12 24.37
C SER A 87 18.25 1.62 24.15
N SER A 88 19.33 2.41 24.17
CA SER A 88 19.25 3.87 23.98
C SER A 88 18.98 4.23 22.52
N GLN A 89 19.65 3.54 21.60
CA GLN A 89 19.43 3.72 20.17
C GLN A 89 18.04 3.22 19.76
N LEU A 90 17.54 2.14 20.37
CA LEU A 90 16.19 1.65 20.12
C LEU A 90 15.11 2.66 20.54
N VAL A 91 15.31 3.38 21.65
CA VAL A 91 14.39 4.46 22.08
C VAL A 91 14.36 5.58 21.04
N GLU A 92 15.52 5.99 20.53
CA GLU A 92 15.61 6.99 19.45
C GLU A 92 14.93 6.50 18.16
N ASP A 93 15.16 5.25 17.77
CA ASP A 93 14.55 4.65 16.59
C ASP A 93 13.01 4.62 16.68
N VAL A 94 12.47 4.33 17.88
CA VAL A 94 11.03 4.39 18.14
C VAL A 94 10.52 5.82 18.03
N ASP A 95 11.22 6.81 18.59
CA ASP A 95 10.85 8.22 18.46
C ASP A 95 10.79 8.67 17.01
N VAL A 96 11.81 8.33 16.22
CA VAL A 96 11.89 8.65 14.80
C VAL A 96 10.80 7.94 14.00
N LEU A 97 10.51 6.67 14.27
CA LEU A 97 9.43 5.93 13.62
C LEU A 97 8.08 6.64 13.81
N PHE A 98 7.74 7.03 15.05
CA PHE A 98 6.46 7.68 15.32
C PHE A 98 6.38 9.10 14.74
N GLN A 99 7.51 9.81 14.67
CA GLN A 99 7.59 11.07 13.94
C GLN A 99 7.35 10.85 12.44
N LEU A 100 7.94 9.82 11.83
CA LEU A 100 7.73 9.48 10.42
C LEU A 100 6.25 9.12 10.15
N LEU A 101 5.63 8.34 11.03
CA LEU A 101 4.20 7.99 10.90
C LEU A 101 3.31 9.24 10.94
N LYS A 102 3.58 10.17 11.84
CA LYS A 102 2.79 11.40 11.96
C LYS A 102 2.83 12.25 10.68
N GLU A 103 4.01 12.37 10.08
CA GLU A 103 4.22 13.30 8.96
C GLU A 103 3.96 12.66 7.59
N THR A 104 4.12 11.34 7.45
CA THR A 104 4.10 10.67 6.13
C THR A 104 2.99 9.63 5.97
N TYR A 105 2.44 9.09 7.04
CA TYR A 105 1.42 8.05 6.93
C TYR A 105 0.04 8.69 6.69
N GLY A 106 -0.44 8.61 5.44
CA GLY A 106 -1.68 9.28 5.03
C GLY A 106 -2.95 8.87 5.80
N ALA A 107 -2.94 7.72 6.47
CA ALA A 107 -4.06 7.27 7.32
C ALA A 107 -3.86 7.56 8.82
N TYR A 108 -2.85 8.35 9.21
CA TYR A 108 -2.53 8.65 10.61
C TYR A 108 -3.74 9.24 11.37
N PHE A 109 -4.33 10.31 10.85
CA PHE A 109 -5.52 10.93 11.46
C PHE A 109 -6.77 10.04 11.34
N TYR A 110 -6.86 9.21 10.29
CA TYR A 110 -7.96 8.25 10.13
C TYR A 110 -7.99 7.22 11.26
N PHE A 111 -6.82 6.76 11.73
CA PHE A 111 -6.69 5.80 12.84
C PHE A 111 -6.59 6.47 14.22
N GLY A 112 -7.08 7.71 14.37
CA GLY A 112 -7.16 8.38 15.68
C GLY A 112 -6.03 9.35 16.00
N GLY A 113 -5.08 9.55 15.07
CA GLY A 113 -4.04 10.59 15.14
C GLY A 113 -3.19 10.56 16.41
N GLY A 114 -2.72 11.75 16.83
CA GLY A 114 -1.78 11.96 17.94
C GLY A 114 -2.07 11.10 19.17
N GLN A 115 -3.26 11.24 19.75
CA GLN A 115 -3.63 10.54 20.99
C GLN A 115 -3.43 9.02 20.91
N THR A 116 -3.82 8.41 19.78
CA THR A 116 -3.79 6.95 19.63
C THR A 116 -2.37 6.46 19.40
N PHE A 117 -1.62 7.14 18.54
CA PHE A 117 -0.23 6.79 18.24
C PHE A 117 0.71 7.10 19.40
N ASP A 118 0.54 8.23 20.10
CA ASP A 118 1.34 8.58 21.27
C ASP A 118 1.14 7.58 22.41
N THR A 119 -0.08 7.04 22.58
CA THR A 119 -0.34 5.98 23.56
C THR A 119 0.45 4.71 23.22
N ALA A 120 0.38 4.25 21.97
CA ALA A 120 1.15 3.07 21.55
C ALA A 120 2.65 3.28 21.62
N LYS A 121 3.12 4.49 21.31
CA LYS A 121 4.52 4.89 21.46
C LYS A 121 4.98 4.72 22.91
N GLN A 122 4.23 5.26 23.87
CA GLN A 122 4.58 5.12 25.29
C GLN A 122 4.58 3.66 25.74
N GLN A 123 3.62 2.85 25.32
CA GLN A 123 3.59 1.41 25.63
C GLN A 123 4.80 0.66 25.09
N ILE A 124 5.23 0.98 23.86
CA ILE A 124 6.45 0.41 23.27
C ILE A 124 7.67 0.84 24.07
N LEU A 125 7.80 2.13 24.40
CA LEU A 125 8.94 2.65 25.17
C LEU A 125 9.03 2.03 26.56
N ASP A 126 7.89 1.88 27.26
CA ASP A 126 7.82 1.21 28.55
C ASP A 126 8.32 -0.24 28.46
N GLU A 127 7.97 -0.97 27.39
CA GLU A 127 8.47 -2.32 27.17
C GLU A 127 9.96 -2.34 26.78
N VAL A 128 10.44 -1.40 25.98
CA VAL A 128 11.87 -1.24 25.65
C VAL A 128 12.70 -1.03 26.91
N HIS A 129 12.22 -0.22 27.86
CA HIS A 129 12.91 0.03 29.12
C HIS A 129 13.03 -1.21 30.04
N LEU A 130 12.22 -2.25 29.80
CA LEU A 130 12.26 -3.50 30.54
C LEU A 130 13.18 -4.56 29.89
N LEU A 131 13.57 -4.35 28.63
CA LEU A 131 14.44 -5.28 27.90
C LEU A 131 15.88 -5.18 28.39
N GLN A 132 16.55 -6.33 28.46
CA GLN A 132 18.01 -6.36 28.56
C GLN A 132 18.63 -6.26 27.18
N ASP A 133 19.85 -5.71 27.07
CA ASP A 133 20.53 -5.57 25.76
C ASP A 133 20.69 -6.90 25.02
N SER A 134 20.77 -8.03 25.73
CA SER A 134 20.83 -9.39 25.15
C SER A 134 19.51 -9.85 24.51
N GLU A 135 18.39 -9.20 24.85
CA GLU A 135 17.04 -9.49 24.34
C GLU A 135 16.70 -8.62 23.12
N ILE A 136 17.48 -7.55 22.89
CA ILE A 136 17.32 -6.63 21.77
C ILE A 136 17.82 -7.30 20.48
N THR A 137 16.90 -8.01 19.84
CA THR A 137 17.12 -8.65 18.54
C THR A 137 16.19 -8.03 17.50
N PRO A 138 16.56 -8.00 16.21
CA PRO A 138 15.68 -7.48 15.16
C PRO A 138 14.29 -8.11 15.19
N ARG A 139 14.21 -9.42 15.47
CA ARG A 139 12.94 -10.14 15.56
C ARG A 139 12.12 -9.76 16.79
N ALA A 140 12.77 -9.51 17.93
CA ALA A 140 12.09 -9.03 19.13
C ALA A 140 11.50 -7.64 18.90
N ILE A 141 12.28 -6.74 18.28
CA ILE A 141 11.82 -5.39 17.92
C ILE A 141 10.65 -5.47 16.92
N GLU A 142 10.75 -6.27 15.86
CA GLU A 142 9.65 -6.47 14.90
C GLU A 142 8.37 -6.94 15.61
N SER A 143 8.49 -7.91 16.52
CA SER A 143 7.35 -8.47 17.26
C SER A 143 6.74 -7.46 18.23
N LEU A 144 7.57 -6.69 18.94
CA LEU A 144 7.14 -5.63 19.84
C LEU A 144 6.33 -4.57 19.09
N LEU A 145 6.92 -4.01 18.03
CA LEU A 145 6.28 -2.99 17.20
C LEU A 145 4.98 -3.52 16.57
N ALA A 146 4.98 -4.73 16.03
CA ALA A 146 3.80 -5.33 15.43
C ALA A 146 2.67 -5.58 16.44
N THR A 147 3.00 -5.95 17.68
CA THR A 147 2.00 -6.18 18.73
C THR A 147 1.21 -4.91 19.01
N HIS A 148 1.90 -3.79 19.23
CA HIS A 148 1.25 -2.51 19.53
C HIS A 148 0.59 -1.88 18.31
N LEU A 149 1.29 -1.81 17.18
CA LEU A 149 0.77 -1.14 15.98
C LEU A 149 -0.38 -1.90 15.31
N SER A 150 -0.44 -3.24 15.44
CA SER A 150 -1.55 -4.01 14.87
C SER A 150 -2.89 -3.78 15.57
N SER A 151 -2.88 -3.26 16.80
CA SER A 151 -4.10 -2.89 17.51
C SER A 151 -4.77 -1.67 16.88
N ILE A 152 -3.98 -0.75 16.32
CA ILE A 152 -4.40 0.54 15.77
C ILE A 152 -4.54 0.47 14.24
N ILE A 153 -3.49 0.02 13.57
CA ILE A 153 -3.37 0.06 12.12
C ILE A 153 -4.08 -1.14 11.51
N LYS A 154 -5.12 -0.87 10.71
CA LYS A 154 -5.87 -1.88 9.96
C LYS A 154 -5.61 -1.73 8.46
N ASP A 155 -4.34 -1.79 8.07
CA ASP A 155 -3.87 -1.64 6.70
C ASP A 155 -2.97 -2.81 6.27
N SER A 156 -3.45 -3.61 5.30
CA SER A 156 -2.70 -4.76 4.76
C SER A 156 -1.41 -4.39 4.02
N HIS A 157 -1.23 -3.12 3.66
CA HIS A 157 0.00 -2.63 3.05
C HIS A 157 1.05 -2.24 4.09
N PHE A 158 0.66 -2.09 5.36
CA PHE A 158 1.57 -1.76 6.44
C PHE A 158 2.36 -3.01 6.87
N VAL A 159 3.68 -2.94 6.75
CA VAL A 159 4.60 -4.05 7.02
C VAL A 159 5.70 -3.58 7.96
N ILE A 160 5.94 -4.35 9.01
CA ILE A 160 7.04 -4.14 9.96
C ILE A 160 8.03 -5.28 9.77
N GLY A 161 9.18 -4.98 9.17
CA GLY A 161 10.18 -6.00 8.84
C GLY A 161 9.58 -7.15 8.05
N SER A 162 9.50 -8.34 8.65
CA SER A 162 8.90 -9.53 8.04
C SER A 162 7.40 -9.71 8.29
N ILE A 163 6.79 -8.87 9.15
CA ILE A 163 5.42 -9.03 9.64
C ILE A 163 4.47 -8.08 8.89
N ARG A 164 3.47 -8.64 8.21
CA ARG A 164 2.36 -7.86 7.63
C ARG A 164 1.27 -7.64 8.67
N ILE A 165 0.85 -6.40 8.86
CA ILE A 165 -0.30 -6.09 9.71
C ILE A 165 -1.57 -6.34 8.90
N SER A 166 -2.09 -7.57 8.93
CA SER A 166 -3.32 -7.93 8.22
C SER A 166 -4.56 -7.56 9.03
N THR A 167 -5.50 -6.87 8.40
CA THR A 167 -6.83 -6.56 8.94
C THR A 167 -7.73 -7.79 9.12
N TYR A 168 -7.38 -8.92 8.50
CA TYR A 168 -8.18 -10.15 8.56
C TYR A 168 -7.37 -11.33 9.08
N PRO A 169 -7.95 -12.19 9.95
CA PRO A 169 -7.37 -13.50 10.24
C PRO A 169 -7.24 -14.25 8.91
N ARG A 170 -6.06 -14.86 8.70
CA ARG A 170 -5.65 -15.52 7.47
C ARG A 170 -6.65 -16.64 7.11
N VAL A 171 -7.71 -16.33 6.39
CA VAL A 171 -8.49 -17.33 5.66
C VAL A 171 -7.64 -17.71 4.46
N VAL A 172 -6.86 -18.77 4.61
CA VAL A 172 -6.30 -19.49 3.49
C VAL A 172 -7.49 -19.95 2.65
N ASN A 173 -7.66 -19.38 1.45
CA ASN A 173 -7.98 -20.12 0.22
C ASN A 173 -8.06 -19.19 -1.02
N SER A 174 -7.14 -19.45 -1.94
CA SER A 174 -7.33 -19.43 -3.40
C SER A 174 -7.94 -18.20 -4.07
N ILE A 175 -7.23 -17.07 -4.05
CA ILE A 175 -7.27 -16.14 -5.19
C ILE A 175 -5.82 -15.95 -5.65
N PRO A 176 -5.46 -16.34 -6.89
CA PRO A 176 -4.17 -15.99 -7.44
C PRO A 176 -4.20 -14.49 -7.76
N THR A 177 -3.84 -13.66 -6.78
CA THR A 177 -3.60 -12.24 -7.02
C THR A 177 -2.29 -12.11 -7.80
N LYS A 178 -2.42 -12.15 -9.13
CA LYS A 178 -1.32 -12.03 -10.09
C LYS A 178 -0.56 -10.69 -9.99
N TYR A 179 -1.04 -9.75 -9.17
CA TYR A 179 -0.39 -8.47 -8.87
C TYR A 179 -0.71 -8.04 -7.44
N PRO A 180 0.08 -8.44 -6.42
CA PRO A 180 0.05 -7.74 -5.14
C PRO A 180 0.53 -6.31 -5.37
N ILE A 181 -0.31 -5.32 -5.05
CA ILE A 181 0.12 -3.93 -4.98
C ILE A 181 1.02 -3.82 -3.76
N TYR A 182 2.33 -3.82 -4.01
CA TYR A 182 3.33 -3.47 -3.02
C TYR A 182 3.28 -1.95 -2.87
N ILE A 183 2.75 -1.43 -1.75
CA ILE A 183 3.24 -0.14 -1.26
C ILE A 183 4.58 -0.45 -0.60
N LEU A 184 5.60 -0.61 -1.45
CA LEU A 184 6.97 -0.43 -1.05
C LEU A 184 7.13 1.08 -0.84
N ILE A 185 7.61 1.50 0.33
CA ILE A 185 8.38 2.75 0.43
C ILE A 185 9.69 2.47 -0.34
N ARG A 186 9.61 2.50 -1.66
CA ARG A 186 10.73 2.58 -2.59
C ARG A 186 10.40 3.68 -3.58
N PRO A 187 11.39 4.47 -4.01
CA PRO A 187 11.19 5.41 -5.10
C PRO A 187 10.74 4.65 -6.36
N TRP A 188 9.76 5.23 -7.05
CA TRP A 188 9.18 4.71 -8.29
C TRP A 188 10.26 4.35 -9.33
N PRO A 189 10.18 3.19 -10.01
CA PRO A 189 11.25 2.72 -10.88
C PRO A 189 11.07 3.22 -12.32
N HIS A 190 11.74 4.30 -12.67
CA HIS A 190 12.16 4.58 -14.05
C HIS A 190 13.69 4.69 -14.18
N THR A 191 14.43 3.72 -13.64
CA THR A 191 15.84 3.50 -14.00
C THR A 191 16.23 2.02 -13.79
N ARG A 192 15.81 1.15 -14.71
CA ARG A 192 16.55 -0.09 -15.00
C ARG A 192 16.60 -0.27 -16.51
N ASN A 193 17.81 -0.06 -17.06
CA ASN A 193 18.39 -0.61 -18.29
C ASN A 193 19.20 0.44 -19.07
N ILE A 194 20.33 0.83 -18.48
CA ILE A 194 21.58 1.12 -19.20
C ILE A 194 22.64 0.37 -18.41
N TRP A 195 23.52 -0.36 -19.12
CA TRP A 195 24.34 -1.49 -18.65
C TRP A 195 23.66 -2.87 -18.73
N GLY A 196 23.48 -3.27 -19.99
CA GLY A 196 23.37 -4.63 -20.50
C GLY A 196 23.72 -4.56 -21.98
#